data_AF-A0A2C0ZY79-F1
#
_entry.id   AF-A0A2C0ZY79-F1
#
_cell.length_a   1.000
_cell.length_b   1.000
_cell.length_c   1.000
_cell.angle_alpha   90.00
_cell.angle_beta   90.00
_cell.angle_gamma   90.00
#
_symmetry.space_group_name_H-M   'P 1'
#
loop_
_entity.id
_entity.type
_entity.pdbx_description
1 polymer ?
#
loop_
_entity_poly.entity_id
_entity_poly.type
_entity_poly.pdbx_seq_one_letter_code
_entity_poly.pdbx_strand_id
1 'polypeptide(L)'
;MSELIVFGELHKYLNSLSPMKCTMAAKSLSLGYKPISFSGASKKFATLYGDKNYQCLILHVDPGNPDSTWGKAVQKEVQQILNFEIKEMRNFRLKKHEVYVPFEVIDSKEKMELLKAIIKNIYEIFFR
;
A
#
# COMPACT_ATOMS: atom_id res chain seq x y z
N MET A 1 15.48 1.58 -9.25
CA MET A 1 14.78 0.35 -9.70
C MET A 1 13.70 0.79 -10.69
N SER A 2 13.35 0.01 -11.73
CA SER A 2 12.24 0.43 -12.60
C SER A 2 10.91 0.21 -11.88
N GLU A 3 9.93 1.09 -12.13
CA GLU A 3 8.64 1.04 -11.43
C GLU A 3 7.86 -0.25 -11.75
N LEU A 4 8.07 -0.82 -12.95
CA LEU A 4 7.52 -2.12 -13.34
C LEU A 4 8.07 -3.27 -12.46
N ILE A 5 9.36 -3.23 -12.12
CA ILE A 5 9.97 -4.20 -11.20
C ILE A 5 9.37 -4.02 -9.79
N VAL A 6 9.24 -2.76 -9.34
CA VAL A 6 8.60 -2.45 -8.05
C VAL A 6 7.18 -2.99 -7.99
N PHE A 7 6.37 -2.76 -9.02
CA PHE A 7 5.01 -3.29 -9.10
C PHE A 7 4.99 -4.83 -9.05
N GLY A 8 5.84 -5.49 -9.83
CA GLY A 8 5.90 -6.94 -9.89
C GLY A 8 6.33 -7.58 -8.56
N GLU A 9 7.33 -6.99 -7.89
CA GLU A 9 7.77 -7.43 -6.56
C GLU A 9 6.70 -7.23 -5.50
N LEU A 10 6.07 -6.05 -5.46
CA LEU A 10 4.99 -5.78 -4.50
C LEU A 10 3.78 -6.67 -4.73
N HIS A 11 3.40 -6.93 -5.99
CA HIS A 11 2.31 -7.86 -6.32
C HIS A 11 2.58 -9.26 -5.78
N LYS A 12 3.79 -9.80 -6.01
CA LYS A 12 4.20 -11.11 -5.47
C LYS A 12 4.20 -11.09 -3.94
N TYR A 13 4.75 -10.04 -3.34
CA TYR A 13 4.87 -9.93 -1.89
C TYR A 13 3.50 -9.87 -1.20
N LEU A 14 2.59 -9.02 -1.67
CA LEU A 14 1.24 -8.89 -1.08
C LEU A 14 0.46 -10.21 -1.10
N ASN A 15 0.58 -11.01 -2.17
CA ASN A 15 -0.05 -12.32 -2.25
C ASN A 15 0.65 -13.39 -1.37
N SER A 16 1.87 -13.12 -0.90
CA SER A 16 2.59 -14.04 -0.01
C SER A 16 2.26 -13.86 1.48
N LEU A 17 1.65 -12.72 1.86
CA LEU A 17 1.35 -12.39 3.26
C LEU A 17 0.30 -13.32 3.88
N SER A 18 -0.72 -13.69 3.11
CA SER A 18 -1.80 -14.60 3.50
C SER A 18 -2.65 -14.97 2.28
N PRO A 19 -3.62 -15.89 2.41
CA PRO A 19 -4.65 -16.07 1.38
C PRO A 19 -5.37 -14.75 1.09
N MET A 20 -5.20 -14.23 -0.13
CA MET A 20 -5.70 -12.93 -0.55
C MET A 20 -6.63 -13.08 -1.75
N LYS A 21 -7.77 -12.38 -1.71
CA LYS A 21 -8.58 -12.11 -2.90
C LYS A 21 -7.99 -10.90 -3.63
N CYS A 22 -7.31 -11.18 -4.73
CA CYS A 22 -6.85 -10.15 -5.67
C CYS A 22 -7.97 -9.79 -6.66
N THR A 23 -8.19 -8.49 -6.86
CA THR A 23 -9.21 -7.97 -7.80
C THR A 23 -8.57 -6.93 -8.71
N MET A 24 -8.92 -6.94 -10.00
CA MET A 24 -8.46 -5.94 -10.96
C MET A 24 -9.63 -5.03 -11.35
N ALA A 25 -9.38 -3.73 -11.42
CA ALA A 25 -10.36 -2.78 -11.92
C ALA A 25 -10.52 -2.88 -13.45
N ALA A 26 -11.75 -2.79 -13.96
CA ALA A 26 -12.08 -3.12 -15.35
C ALA A 26 -11.43 -2.23 -16.43
N LYS A 27 -10.90 -1.05 -16.07
CA LYS A 27 -10.38 -0.05 -17.01
C LYS A 27 -9.04 0.58 -16.60
N SER A 28 -8.36 0.01 -15.61
CA SER A 28 -7.10 0.55 -15.07
C SER A 28 -6.20 -0.58 -14.61
N LEU A 29 -4.88 -0.41 -14.71
CA LEU A 29 -3.91 -1.34 -14.11
C LEU A 29 -3.86 -1.11 -12.59
N SER A 30 -4.97 -1.39 -11.91
CA SER A 30 -5.12 -1.25 -10.47
C SER A 30 -5.54 -2.58 -9.86
N LEU A 31 -4.70 -3.13 -8.99
CA LEU A 31 -4.93 -4.38 -8.28
C LEU A 31 -5.29 -4.09 -6.82
N GLY A 32 -6.48 -4.52 -6.38
CA GLY A 32 -6.92 -4.46 -5.00
C GLY A 32 -6.74 -5.79 -4.29
N TYR A 33 -6.21 -5.75 -3.06
CA TYR A 33 -5.93 -6.92 -2.24
C TYR A 33 -6.84 -6.92 -1.00
N LYS A 34 -7.58 -8.01 -0.83
CA LYS A 34 -8.46 -8.25 0.33
C LYS A 34 -8.06 -9.56 1.00
N PRO A 35 -7.65 -9.56 2.28
CA PRO A 35 -7.31 -10.79 2.98
C PRO A 35 -8.52 -11.70 3.07
N ILE A 36 -8.40 -13.02 3.04
CA ILE A 36 -9.53 -13.92 3.24
C ILE A 36 -9.65 -14.23 4.73
N SER A 37 -10.74 -13.80 5.37
CA SER A 37 -11.02 -14.08 6.78
C SER A 37 -12.27 -14.95 6.95
N PHE A 38 -12.24 -15.91 7.88
CA PHE A 38 -13.37 -16.76 8.22
C PHE A 38 -14.58 -16.00 8.82
N SER A 39 -14.36 -14.77 9.31
CA SER A 39 -15.37 -13.91 9.95
C SER A 39 -16.20 -13.06 8.98
N GLY A 40 -16.09 -13.24 7.66
CA GLY A 40 -16.95 -12.57 6.66
C GLY A 40 -16.22 -11.55 5.78
N ALA A 41 -16.89 -10.44 5.46
CA ALA A 41 -16.44 -9.48 4.44
C ALA A 41 -15.16 -8.73 4.85
N SER A 42 -14.02 -9.20 4.35
CA SER A 42 -12.75 -8.55 4.62
C SER A 42 -12.64 -7.19 3.95
N LYS A 43 -12.14 -6.24 4.74
CA LYS A 43 -11.82 -4.91 4.24
C LYS A 43 -10.61 -4.99 3.30
N LYS A 44 -10.51 -4.01 2.41
CA LYS A 44 -9.34 -3.91 1.52
C LYS A 44 -8.12 -3.58 2.35
N PHE A 45 -7.02 -4.29 2.11
CA PHE A 45 -5.74 -4.07 2.76
C PHE A 45 -4.83 -3.18 1.91
N ALA A 46 -4.70 -3.51 0.62
CA ALA A 46 -3.80 -2.78 -0.27
C ALA A 46 -4.42 -2.52 -1.64
N THR A 47 -3.94 -1.50 -2.32
CA THR A 47 -4.16 -1.28 -3.75
C THR A 47 -2.82 -0.97 -4.41
N LEU A 48 -2.46 -1.70 -5.46
CA LEU A 48 -1.35 -1.34 -6.35
C LEU A 48 -1.93 -0.67 -7.58
N TYR A 49 -1.63 0.62 -7.73
CA TYR A 49 -1.90 1.38 -8.94
C TYR A 49 -0.65 1.35 -9.83
N GLY A 50 -0.81 0.92 -11.08
CA GLY A 50 0.25 0.86 -12.10
C GLY A 50 -0.12 1.62 -13.37
N ASP A 51 -1.10 2.53 -13.31
CA ASP A 51 -1.44 3.36 -14.48
C ASP A 51 -0.30 4.34 -14.79
N LYS A 52 -0.09 4.66 -16.08
CA LYS A 52 1.04 5.50 -16.55
C LYS A 52 1.18 6.84 -15.81
N ASN A 53 0.04 7.44 -15.43
CA ASN A 53 0.02 8.75 -14.76
C ASN A 53 -0.04 8.63 -13.23
N TYR A 54 -0.18 7.41 -12.71
CA TYR A 54 -0.41 7.18 -11.28
C TYR A 54 0.09 5.80 -10.85
N GLN A 55 1.35 5.75 -10.44
CA GLN A 55 2.01 4.55 -9.96
C GLN A 55 2.26 4.66 -8.45
N CYS A 56 1.55 3.85 -7.67
CA CYS A 56 1.53 3.99 -6.22
C CYS A 56 1.03 2.71 -5.55
N LEU A 57 1.67 2.34 -4.45
CA LEU A 57 1.08 1.45 -3.46
C LEU A 57 0.22 2.28 -2.51
N ILE A 58 -0.99 1.82 -2.25
CA ILE A 58 -1.89 2.39 -1.24
C ILE A 58 -2.18 1.31 -0.21
N LEU A 59 -1.82 1.55 1.04
CA LEU A 59 -2.18 0.70 2.19
C LEU A 59 -3.37 1.30 2.90
N HIS A 60 -4.36 0.47 3.21
CA HIS A 60 -5.58 0.82 3.92
C HIS A 60 -5.38 0.43 5.39
N VAL A 61 -5.28 1.43 6.25
CA VAL A 61 -4.94 1.30 7.66
C VAL A 61 -6.19 1.53 8.50
N ASP A 62 -6.46 0.66 9.47
CA ASP A 62 -7.66 0.70 10.32
C ASP A 62 -8.99 0.80 9.52
N PRO A 63 -9.21 -0.08 8.52
CA PRO A 63 -10.36 0.07 7.65
C PRO A 63 -11.67 -0.24 8.38
N GLY A 64 -12.60 0.73 8.35
CA GLY A 64 -13.90 0.63 9.03
C GLY A 64 -14.07 1.63 10.16
N ASN A 65 -12.99 2.32 10.56
CA ASN A 65 -13.03 3.41 11.51
C ASN A 65 -12.86 4.78 10.79
N PRO A 66 -13.94 5.54 10.54
CA PRO A 66 -13.87 6.80 9.82
C PRO A 66 -13.12 7.91 10.58
N ASP A 67 -13.05 7.80 11.90
CA ASP A 67 -12.41 8.78 12.79
C ASP A 67 -10.93 8.49 13.04
N SER A 68 -10.42 7.37 12.51
CA SER A 68 -9.04 6.96 12.66
C SER A 68 -8.05 7.99 12.13
N THR A 69 -7.00 8.23 12.90
CA THR A 69 -5.84 9.04 12.50
C THR A 69 -4.62 8.19 12.18
N TRP A 70 -4.73 6.85 12.25
CA TRP A 70 -3.61 5.93 12.06
C TRP A 70 -2.95 6.08 10.69
N GLY A 71 -3.72 6.23 9.62
CA GLY A 71 -3.14 6.41 8.27
C GLY A 71 -2.24 7.63 8.17
N LYS A 72 -2.56 8.75 8.85
CA LYS A 72 -1.69 9.93 8.89
C LYS A 72 -0.41 9.68 9.67
N ALA A 73 -0.50 9.03 10.83
CA ALA A 73 0.66 8.70 11.65
C ALA A 73 1.61 7.77 10.90
N VAL A 74 1.06 6.67 10.36
CA VAL A 74 1.81 5.71 9.56
C VAL A 74 2.39 6.36 8.30
N GLN A 75 1.65 7.21 7.58
CA GLN A 75 2.20 7.94 6.43
C GLN A 75 3.45 8.74 6.82
N LYS A 76 3.44 9.42 7.98
CA LYS A 76 4.60 10.17 8.45
C LYS A 76 5.80 9.27 8.71
N GLU A 77 5.59 8.12 9.35
CA GLU A 77 6.66 7.13 9.60
C GLU A 77 7.21 6.56 8.28
N VAL A 78 6.34 6.19 7.34
CA VAL A 78 6.76 5.66 6.04
C VAL A 78 7.59 6.68 5.25
N GLN A 79 7.18 7.96 5.27
CA GLN A 79 7.94 9.06 4.68
C GLN A 79 9.33 9.22 5.29
N GLN A 80 9.43 9.11 6.61
CA GLN A 80 10.72 9.20 7.32
C GLN A 80 11.63 8.02 6.99
N ILE A 81 11.10 6.79 7.02
CA ILE A 81 11.88 5.56 6.77
C ILE A 81 12.37 5.50 5.32
N LEU A 82 11.50 5.84 4.36
CA LEU A 82 11.84 5.77 2.94
C LEU A 82 12.43 7.09 2.39
N ASN A 83 12.55 8.10 3.24
CA ASN A 83 13.11 9.43 2.96
C ASN A 83 12.45 10.12 1.74
N PHE A 84 11.16 10.43 1.85
CA PHE A 84 10.41 11.18 0.83
C PHE A 84 9.30 12.03 1.45
N GLU A 85 8.81 13.03 0.71
CA GLU A 85 7.65 13.85 1.10
C GLU A 85 6.55 13.76 0.03
N ILE A 86 5.44 13.13 0.35
CA ILE A 86 4.33 12.87 -0.57
C ILE A 86 3.71 14.16 -1.09
N LYS A 87 3.71 15.24 -0.30
CA LYS A 87 3.13 16.53 -0.70
C LYS A 87 3.94 17.21 -1.79
N GLU A 88 5.24 16.93 -1.88
CA GLU A 88 6.09 17.44 -2.96
C GLU A 88 5.92 16.62 -4.24
N MET A 89 5.59 15.32 -4.08
CA MET A 89 5.47 14.38 -5.20
C MET A 89 4.07 14.32 -5.80
N ARG A 90 3.03 14.67 -5.02
CA ARG A 90 1.63 14.47 -5.37
C ARG A 90 0.74 15.59 -4.83
N ASN A 91 -0.16 16.09 -5.69
CA ASN A 91 -1.06 17.21 -5.37
C ASN A 91 -2.46 16.79 -4.90
N PHE A 92 -2.67 15.52 -4.52
CA PHE A 92 -3.98 15.04 -4.08
C PHE A 92 -4.14 15.09 -2.56
N ARG A 93 -5.40 15.14 -2.11
CA ARG A 93 -5.74 15.10 -0.69
C ARG A 93 -5.53 13.69 -0.15
N LEU A 94 -4.58 13.53 0.77
CA LEU A 94 -4.35 12.27 1.49
C LEU A 94 -5.58 11.92 2.34
N LYS A 95 -6.10 10.69 2.20
CA LYS A 95 -7.16 10.20 3.07
C LYS A 95 -6.60 9.80 4.44
N LYS A 96 -7.41 9.94 5.49
CA LYS A 96 -6.97 9.74 6.89
C LYS A 96 -6.58 8.28 7.22
N HIS A 97 -7.12 7.32 6.47
CA HIS A 97 -6.97 5.88 6.65
C HIS A 97 -6.16 5.23 5.51
N GLU A 98 -5.51 6.02 4.66
CA GLU A 98 -4.69 5.52 3.56
C GLU A 98 -3.25 6.01 3.71
N VAL A 99 -2.31 5.14 3.37
CA VAL A 99 -0.88 5.42 3.26
C VAL A 99 -0.46 5.21 1.82
N TYR A 100 0.22 6.19 1.24
CA TYR A 100 0.60 6.24 -0.15
C TYR A 100 2.13 6.14 -0.26
N VAL A 101 2.58 5.21 -1.09
CA VAL A 101 3.99 5.02 -1.42
C VAL A 101 4.14 5.03 -2.94
N PRO A 102 4.59 6.15 -3.52
CA PRO A 102 4.90 6.24 -4.94
C PRO A 102 6.01 5.25 -5.33
N PHE A 103 5.92 4.62 -6.50
CA PHE A 103 6.92 3.62 -6.88
C PHE A 103 8.29 4.21 -7.15
N GLU A 104 8.36 5.47 -7.60
CA GLU A 104 9.62 6.16 -7.83
C GLU A 104 10.45 6.38 -6.54
N VAL A 105 9.82 6.29 -5.36
CA VAL A 105 10.53 6.33 -4.06
C VAL A 105 11.36 5.06 -3.86
N ILE A 106 10.93 3.94 -4.42
CA ILE A 106 11.54 2.61 -4.25
C ILE A 106 12.65 2.43 -5.29
N ASP A 107 13.68 3.26 -5.18
CA ASP A 107 14.81 3.31 -6.09
C ASP A 107 15.86 2.20 -5.85
N SER A 108 15.84 1.55 -4.68
CA SER A 108 16.81 0.55 -4.26
C SER A 108 16.16 -0.71 -3.68
N LYS A 109 16.94 -1.81 -3.64
CA LYS A 109 16.51 -3.06 -2.97
C LYS A 109 16.33 -2.85 -1.47
N GLU A 110 17.17 -2.02 -0.84
CA GLU A 110 17.05 -1.70 0.57
C GLU A 110 15.72 -1.04 0.90
N LYS A 111 15.30 -0.04 0.13
CA LYS A 111 13.98 0.60 0.29
C LYS A 111 12.83 -0.37 0.05
N MET A 112 12.99 -1.30 -0.90
CA MET A 112 11.99 -2.36 -1.13
C MET A 112 11.84 -3.26 0.12
N GLU A 113 12.94 -3.68 0.75
CA GLU A 113 12.88 -4.50 1.97
C GLU A 113 12.31 -3.74 3.17
N LEU A 114 12.68 -2.46 3.35
CA LEU A 114 12.07 -1.58 4.36
C LEU A 114 10.56 -1.47 4.14
N LEU A 115 10.12 -1.25 2.89
CA LEU A 115 8.71 -1.19 2.54
C LEU A 115 7.99 -2.52 2.83
N LYS A 116 8.59 -3.66 2.48
CA LYS A 116 8.03 -4.99 2.80
C LYS A 116 7.83 -5.17 4.30
N ALA A 117 8.82 -4.79 5.12
CA ALA A 117 8.71 -4.84 6.57
C ALA A 117 7.56 -3.97 7.11
N ILE A 118 7.41 -2.75 6.59
CA ILE A 118 6.29 -1.84 6.92
C ILE A 118 4.95 -2.48 6.56
N ILE A 119 4.81 -2.99 5.33
CA ILE A 119 3.58 -3.64 4.85
C ILE A 119 3.20 -4.79 5.78
N LYS A 120 4.16 -5.64 6.15
CA LYS A 120 3.93 -6.77 7.06
C LYS A 120 3.44 -6.30 8.42
N ASN A 121 4.09 -5.30 9.02
CA ASN A 121 3.70 -4.78 10.33
C ASN A 121 2.26 -4.23 10.30
N ILE A 122 1.91 -3.44 9.29
CA ILE A 122 0.55 -2.91 9.13
C ILE A 122 -0.45 -4.05 8.94
N TYR A 123 -0.09 -5.06 8.14
CA TYR A 123 -0.94 -6.24 7.93
C TYR A 123 -1.22 -6.97 9.24
N GLU A 124 -0.19 -7.22 10.05
CA GLU A 124 -0.30 -7.92 11.32
C GLU A 124 -1.08 -7.14 12.39
N ILE A 125 -1.04 -5.80 12.37
CA ILE A 125 -1.76 -4.97 13.35
C ILE A 125 -3.26 -4.88 13.05
N PHE A 126 -3.64 -4.77 11.77
CA PHE A 126 -5.02 -4.41 11.41
C PHE A 126 -5.83 -5.53 10.74
N PHE A 127 -5.20 -6.62 10.31
CA PHE A 127 -5.86 -7.66 9.50
C PHE A 127 -5.59 -9.09 9.98
N ARG A 128 -4.81 -9.27 11.06
CA ARG A 128 -4.54 -10.56 11.68
C ARG A 128 -4.90 -10.49 13.17
#